data_AF-A0A416HLR4-F1
#
_entry.id   AF-A0A416HLR4-F1
#
_cell.length_a   1.000
_cell.length_b   1.000
_cell.length_c   1.000
_cell.angle_alpha   90.00
_cell.angle_beta   90.00
_cell.angle_gamma   90.00
#
_symmetry.space_group_name_H-M   'P 1'
#
loop_
_entity.id
_entity.type
_entity.pdbx_description
1 polymer ?
#
loop_
_entity_poly.entity_id
_entity_poly.type
_entity_poly.pdbx_seq_one_letter_code
_entity_poly.pdbx_strand_id
1 'polypeptide(L)'
;MIYKCLMAYLMINLAVLLLYGLDKWKAKNHRWRVSEAALMMAAVFGVFGAYGGMHLFHHKTQKPKFYIGVPVIFVVELMLFVVFAVTFH
;
A
#
# COMPACT_ATOMS: atom_id res chain seq x y z
N MET A 1 -22.00 0.24 -11.60
CA MET A 1 -21.08 1.38 -11.45
C MET A 1 -19.99 1.10 -10.41
N ILE A 2 -20.35 0.57 -9.23
CA ILE A 2 -19.44 0.21 -8.11
C ILE A 2 -18.30 -0.76 -8.48
N TYR A 3 -18.55 -1.75 -9.32
CA TYR A 3 -17.55 -2.75 -9.74
C TYR A 3 -16.40 -2.15 -10.55
N LYS A 4 -16.65 -1.07 -11.31
CA LYS A 4 -15.58 -0.36 -12.05
C LYS A 4 -14.64 0.37 -11.09
N CYS A 5 -15.18 0.98 -10.03
CA CYS A 5 -14.40 1.62 -8.97
C CYS A 5 -13.55 0.59 -8.21
N LEU A 6 -14.13 -0.57 -7.88
CA LEU A 6 -13.42 -1.65 -7.21
C LEU A 6 -12.25 -2.19 -8.07
N MET A 7 -12.47 -2.34 -9.38
CA MET A 7 -11.44 -2.83 -10.30
C MET A 7 -10.28 -1.83 -10.45
N ALA A 8 -10.58 -0.53 -10.53
CA ALA A 8 -9.56 0.52 -10.54
C ALA A 8 -8.75 0.55 -9.25
N TYR A 9 -9.42 0.40 -8.10
CA TYR A 9 -8.78 0.32 -6.79
C TYR A 9 -7.85 -0.90 -6.67
N LEU A 10 -8.28 -2.05 -7.21
CA LEU A 10 -7.46 -3.26 -7.23
C LEU A 10 -6.19 -3.07 -8.07
N MET A 11 -6.30 -2.41 -9.23
CA MET A 11 -5.12 -2.10 -10.07
C MET A 11 -4.12 -1.18 -9.36
N ILE A 12 -4.60 -0.18 -8.62
CA ILE A 12 -3.73 0.72 -7.84
C ILE A 12 -3.00 -0.07 -6.74
N ASN A 13 -3.72 -0.91 -5.99
CA ASN A 13 -3.10 -1.78 -4.98
C ASN A 13 -2.04 -2.71 -5.59
N LEU A 14 -2.31 -3.28 -6.77
CA LEU A 14 -1.34 -4.13 -7.46
C LEU A 14 -0.08 -3.34 -7.87
N ALA A 15 -0.24 -2.11 -8.37
CA ALA A 15 0.88 -1.24 -8.72
C ALA A 15 1.73 -0.87 -7.48
N VAL A 16 1.10 -0.59 -6.35
CA VAL A 16 1.79 -0.29 -5.08
C VAL A 16 2.54 -1.52 -4.57
N LEU A 17 1.95 -2.72 -4.67
CA LEU A 17 2.62 -3.97 -4.30
C LEU A 17 3.87 -4.22 -5.16
N LEU A 18 3.78 -3.99 -6.47
CA LEU A 18 4.92 -4.10 -7.38
C LEU A 18 6.01 -3.06 -7.05
N LEU A 19 5.65 -1.84 -6.68
CA LEU A 19 6.60 -0.82 -6.22
C LEU A 19 7.41 -1.29 -5.00
N TYR A 20 6.76 -1.90 -4.01
CA TYR A 20 7.43 -2.48 -2.85
C TYR A 20 8.34 -3.66 -3.24
N GLY A 21 7.92 -4.49 -4.18
CA GLY A 21 8.76 -5.58 -4.70
C GLY A 21 9.97 -5.09 -5.50
N LEU A 22 9.78 -4.05 -6.32
CA LEU A 22 10.86 -3.40 -7.06
C LEU A 22 11.86 -2.73 -6.12
N ASP A 23 11.44 -2.17 -4.99
CA ASP A 23 12.36 -1.65 -3.98
C ASP A 23 13.27 -2.75 -3.41
N LYS A 24 12.71 -3.92 -3.06
CA LYS A 24 13.52 -5.07 -2.61
C LYS A 24 14.46 -5.58 -3.71
N TRP A 25 14.00 -5.64 -4.96
CA TRP A 25 14.83 -6.04 -6.08
C TRP A 25 15.99 -5.07 -6.30
N LYS A 26 15.74 -3.76 -6.24
CA LYS A 26 16.78 -2.72 -6.29
C LYS A 26 17.76 -2.82 -5.13
N ALA A 27 17.28 -3.12 -3.92
CA ALA A 27 18.12 -3.35 -2.75
C ALA A 27 19.06 -4.56 -2.92
N LYS A 28 18.57 -5.65 -3.55
CA LYS A 28 19.40 -6.82 -3.91
C LYS A 28 20.41 -6.51 -5.01
N ASN A 29 20.07 -5.68 -5.99
CA ASN A 29 20.96 -5.33 -7.11
C ASN A 29 21.91 -4.15 -6.82
N HIS A 30 22.06 -3.71 -5.56
CA HIS A 30 22.86 -2.53 -5.18
C HIS A 30 22.54 -1.26 -6.00
N ARG A 31 21.29 -1.13 -6.46
CA ARG A 31 20.82 0.06 -7.18
C ARG A 31 20.28 1.09 -6.19
N TRP A 32 20.08 2.31 -6.68
CA TRP A 32 19.54 3.42 -5.90
C TRP A 32 18.22 3.03 -5.22
N ARG A 33 18.19 3.12 -3.88
CA ARG A 33 17.02 2.78 -3.05
C ARG A 33 15.89 3.76 -3.31
N VAL A 34 14.65 3.28 -3.31
CA VAL A 34 13.49 4.17 -3.41
C VAL A 34 13.35 4.95 -2.10
N SER A 35 13.08 6.25 -2.19
CA SER A 35 12.95 7.10 -1.03
C SER A 35 11.75 6.65 -0.17
N GLU A 36 11.92 6.71 1.15
CA GLU A 36 10.88 6.34 2.12
C GLU A 36 9.60 7.17 1.92
N ALA A 37 9.75 8.43 1.50
CA ALA A 37 8.64 9.30 1.17
C ALA A 37 7.82 8.80 -0.04
N ALA A 38 8.47 8.26 -1.07
CA ALA A 38 7.78 7.72 -2.24
C ALA A 38 7.00 6.44 -1.90
N LEU A 39 7.57 5.57 -1.05
CA LEU A 39 6.85 4.38 -0.55
C LEU A 39 5.65 4.75 0.34
N MET A 40 5.77 5.78 1.19
CA MET A 40 4.65 6.29 1.98
C MET A 40 3.57 6.91 1.10
N MET A 41 3.94 7.73 0.10
CA MET A 41 2.97 8.28 -0.84
C MET A 41 2.24 7.18 -1.60
N ALA A 42 2.95 6.14 -2.06
CA ALA A 42 2.32 5.00 -2.72
C ALA A 42 1.35 4.25 -1.79
N ALA A 43 1.67 4.13 -0.50
CA ALA A 43 0.80 3.50 0.49
C ALA A 43 -0.53 4.24 0.72
N VAL A 44 -0.57 5.56 0.51
CA VAL A 44 -1.81 6.35 0.57
C VAL A 44 -2.76 6.02 -0.58
N PHE A 45 -2.22 5.63 -1.74
CA PHE A 45 -3.03 5.28 -2.90
C PHE A 45 -3.47 3.81 -2.92
N GLY A 46 -2.72 2.91 -2.27
CA GLY A 46 -3.04 1.49 -2.23
C GLY A 46 -2.51 0.81 -0.98
N VAL A 47 -3.24 0.92 0.13
CA VAL A 47 -2.79 0.40 1.42
C VAL A 47 -2.72 -1.12 1.46
N PHE A 48 -3.60 -1.85 0.78
CA PHE A 48 -3.54 -3.32 0.74
C PHE A 48 -2.29 -3.79 0.00
N GLY A 49 -1.94 -3.10 -1.08
CA GLY A 49 -0.71 -3.34 -1.84
C GLY A 49 0.54 -3.03 -1.03
N ALA A 50 0.54 -1.90 -0.31
CA ALA A 50 1.64 -1.51 0.56
C ALA A 50 1.80 -2.46 1.75
N TYR A 51 0.71 -2.79 2.46
CA TYR A 51 0.71 -3.71 3.59
C TYR A 51 1.15 -5.11 3.17
N GLY A 52 0.58 -5.62 2.07
CA GLY A 52 0.97 -6.90 1.48
C GLY A 52 2.45 -6.92 1.08
N GLY A 53 2.92 -5.87 0.38
CA GLY A 53 4.33 -5.71 0.04
C GLY A 53 5.23 -5.67 1.28
N MET A 54 4.84 -4.93 2.32
CA MET A 54 5.60 -4.82 3.55
C MET A 54 5.75 -6.18 4.26
N HIS A 55 4.66 -6.95 4.34
CA HIS A 55 4.63 -8.27 4.97
C HIS A 55 5.37 -9.33 4.15
N LEU A 56 5.16 -9.38 2.82
CA LEU A 56 5.85 -10.31 1.92
C LEU A 56 7.36 -10.09 1.90
N PHE A 57 7.78 -8.82 1.90
CA PHE A 57 9.18 -8.51 1.72
C PHE A 57 9.97 -8.45 3.02
N HIS A 58 9.30 -8.42 4.19
CA HIS A 58 9.91 -8.26 5.52
C HIS A 58 10.94 -7.12 5.52
N HIS A 59 10.71 -6.12 4.67
CA HIS A 59 11.65 -5.04 4.40
C HIS A 59 11.12 -3.79 5.08
N LYS A 60 11.94 -3.20 5.94
CA LYS A 60 11.63 -1.98 6.70
C LYS A 60 10.42 -2.03 7.65
N THR A 61 10.09 -3.20 8.21
CA THR A 61 9.13 -3.34 9.33
C THR A 61 9.59 -2.66 10.64
N GLN A 62 10.87 -2.30 10.76
CA GLN A 62 11.43 -1.69 11.97
C GLN A 62 11.50 -0.15 11.94
N LYS A 63 11.02 0.50 10.87
CA LYS A 63 10.92 1.97 10.86
C LYS A 63 9.55 2.36 11.44
N PRO A 64 9.51 3.10 12.56
CA PRO A 64 8.25 3.43 13.26
C PRO A 64 7.26 4.19 12.37
N LYS A 65 7.75 4.97 11.40
CA LYS A 65 6.93 5.68 10.42
C LYS A 65 6.05 4.75 9.58
N PHE A 66 6.57 3.59 9.17
CA PHE A 66 5.78 2.63 8.39
C PHE A 66 5.00 1.66 9.27
N TYR A 67 5.57 1.26 10.41
CA TYR A 67 4.88 0.38 11.35
C TYR A 67 3.60 0.99 11.90
N ILE A 68 3.56 2.32 12.11
CA ILE A 68 2.36 3.03 12.58
C ILE A 68 1.57 3.59 11.39
N GLY A 69 2.24 4.15 10.38
CA GLY A 69 1.57 4.81 9.26
C GLY A 69 0.71 3.88 8.41
N VAL A 70 1.22 2.69 8.06
CA VAL A 70 0.49 1.73 7.21
C VAL A 70 -0.78 1.21 7.88
N PRO A 71 -0.78 0.73 9.15
CA PRO A 71 -2.01 0.29 9.80
C PRO A 71 -3.00 1.44 10.06
N VAL A 72 -2.54 2.67 10.31
CA VAL A 72 -3.44 3.83 10.43
C VAL A 72 -4.17 4.08 9.11
N ILE A 73 -3.45 4.11 7.98
CA ILE A 73 -4.06 4.28 6.65
C ILE A 73 -5.00 3.10 6.36
N PHE A 74 -4.64 1.88 6.76
CA PHE A 74 -5.45 0.69 6.56
C PHE A 74 -6.80 0.80 7.29
N VAL A 75 -6.79 1.23 8.55
CA VAL A 75 -8.03 1.44 9.33
C VAL A 75 -8.90 2.53 8.71
N VAL A 76 -8.29 3.63 8.22
CA VAL A 76 -9.02 4.72 7.56
C VAL A 76 -9.68 4.26 6.26
N GLU A 77 -8.95 3.54 5.40
CA GLU A 77 -9.51 2.99 4.16
C GLU A 77 -10.58 1.93 4.43
N LEU A 78 -10.38 1.08 5.43
CA LEU A 78 -11.38 0.09 5.83
C LEU A 78 -12.67 0.77 6.32
N MET A 79 -12.56 1.81 7.15
CA MET A 79 -13.72 2.60 7.57
C MET A 79 -14.43 3.24 6.38
N LEU A 80 -13.70 3.89 5.47
CA LEU A 80 -14.27 4.48 4.26
C LEU A 80 -15.00 3.43 3.42
N PHE A 81 -14.41 2.24 3.24
CA PHE A 81 -15.01 1.16 2.48
C PHE A 81 -16.31 0.66 3.12
N VAL A 82 -16.30 0.48 4.45
CA VAL A 82 -17.50 0.08 5.21
C VAL A 82 -18.59 1.14 5.13
N VAL A 83 -18.25 2.42 5.33
CA VAL A 83 -19.21 3.54 5.22
C VAL A 83 -19.80 3.60 3.81
N PHE A 84 -18.98 3.45 2.78
CA PHE A 84 -19.42 3.46 1.39
C PHE A 84 -20.35 2.26 1.10
N ALA A 85 -20.00 1.06 1.58
CA ALA A 85 -20.82 -0.14 1.42
C ALA A 85 -22.17 -0.04 2.15
N VAL A 86 -22.21 0.57 3.33
CA VAL A 86 -23.44 0.78 4.11
C VAL A 86 -24.31 1.89 3.52
N THR A 87 -23.70 2.98 3.02
CA THR A 87 -24.43 4.13 2.46
C THR A 87 -25.00 3.85 1.06
N PHE A 88 -24.34 3.00 0.27
CA PHE A 88 -24.75 2.64 -1.09
C PHE A 88 -25.42 1.25 -1.20
N HIS A 89 -25.90 0.71 -0.07
CA HIS A 89 -26.86 -0.40 -0.07
C HIS A 89 -28.26 0.12 -0.40
#